data_AF-A0A933QC78-F1
#
_entry.id   AF-A0A933QC78-F1
#
_cell.length_a   1.000
_cell.length_b   1.000
_cell.length_c   1.000
_cell.angle_alpha   90.00
_cell.angle_beta   90.00
_cell.angle_gamma   90.00
#
_symmetry.space_group_name_H-M   'P 1'
#
loop_
_entity.id
_entity.type
_entity.pdbx_description
1 polymer ?
#
loop_
_entity_poly.entity_id
_entity_poly.type
_entity_poly.pdbx_seq_one_letter_code
_entity_poly.pdbx_strand_id
1 'polypeptide(L)'
;MITLFDEGFDLDLGSSRFPYHINRKADEAGNPAALFYEWETIVSPLTRAKCRVRAIIVDWMEGKSRVTHVPLDENSVGTFDGYEIEVNVPACLNGRNHFLVNGVPRAAEGAVELLRHYVARRGCGSAALDRITLKKTRLAAVTLTFLYEFDSPEQAFERLCELRSHAEGVLNHELRPAKVKGSKGKQPCFSVGPDHCFTLYIKQREFTVSAYIKQANVPDAFATFPNPEVERELLERAARTVRVEVEVHGKWLRDNGLDDAESWRGNPKAYEKVFSLARDTLRLNEGLRVRTPADAIVAKLPADHQTVLRAHLAGEGIREHDLVRLGTDGSELGAAAQNKRVSAIKCSILQATAVECLIPWEIQSTKLSPHLKNWFVFPGEFVPGEDLELHLFSRTSAPRAIAELRAKTDALVESRTTPQVATRNLPEWPRGGALLDSFEFD
;
A
#
# COMPACT_ATOMS: atom_id res chain seq x y z
N MET A 1 4.17 7.07 5.59
CA MET A 1 5.25 7.34 6.58
C MET A 1 4.80 8.48 7.48
N ILE A 2 5.08 8.39 8.77
CA ILE A 2 4.77 9.40 9.79
C ILE A 2 6.10 9.98 10.28
N THR A 3 6.20 11.29 10.46
CA THR A 3 7.32 11.99 11.10
C THR A 3 6.78 12.75 12.29
N LEU A 4 7.28 12.48 13.49
CA LEU A 4 6.85 13.16 14.72
C LEU A 4 7.96 14.08 15.24
N PHE A 5 7.59 15.13 15.96
CA PHE A 5 8.51 16.04 16.63
C PHE A 5 8.55 15.73 18.12
N ASP A 6 9.72 15.82 18.75
CA ASP A 6 9.90 15.42 20.16
C ASP A 6 9.21 16.38 21.16
N GLU A 7 8.86 17.58 20.71
CA GLU A 7 8.15 18.60 21.49
C GLU A 7 7.02 19.17 20.62
N GLY A 8 5.79 19.10 21.13
CA GLY A 8 4.63 19.69 20.48
C GLY A 8 4.82 21.21 20.36
N PHE A 9 4.61 21.76 19.17
CA PHE A 9 4.76 23.19 18.97
C PHE A 9 3.55 23.93 19.52
N ASP A 10 3.82 24.94 20.34
CA ASP A 10 2.89 26.04 20.56
C ASP A 10 2.91 26.91 19.30
N LEU A 11 1.74 27.13 18.69
CA LEU A 11 1.62 27.76 17.37
C LEU A 11 1.99 29.26 17.38
N ASP A 12 2.36 29.82 18.53
CA ASP A 12 2.35 31.26 18.79
C ASP A 12 3.73 31.94 18.93
N LEU A 13 4.85 31.31 18.54
CA LEU A 13 6.19 31.92 18.70
C LEU A 13 6.91 32.19 17.36
N GLY A 14 7.02 33.49 17.06
CA GLY A 14 7.51 34.08 15.80
C GLY A 14 8.98 33.88 15.42
N SER A 15 9.70 32.92 15.98
CA SER A 15 11.10 32.61 15.61
C SER A 15 11.27 31.32 14.80
N SER A 16 10.28 30.42 14.84
CA SER A 16 10.24 29.20 14.04
C SER A 16 8.93 29.15 13.27
N ARG A 17 8.84 29.90 12.17
CA ARG A 17 7.72 29.80 11.23
C ARG A 17 7.75 28.43 10.55
N PHE A 18 7.23 27.41 11.24
CA PHE A 18 6.66 26.26 10.54
C PHE A 18 5.55 26.80 9.65
N PRO A 19 5.39 26.30 8.42
CA PRO A 19 4.63 26.99 7.40
C PRO A 19 3.17 26.58 7.53
N TYR A 20 2.57 26.95 8.66
CA TYR A 20 1.14 27.05 8.81
C TYR A 20 0.79 28.53 8.67
N HIS A 21 0.88 29.04 7.45
CA HIS A 21 -0.16 29.98 7.06
C HIS A 21 -1.44 29.16 7.08
N ILE A 22 -2.30 29.45 8.06
CA ILE A 22 -3.68 28.98 8.14
C ILE A 22 -4.26 29.15 6.72
N ASN A 23 -4.39 28.06 5.96
CA ASN A 23 -5.13 28.09 4.71
C ASN A 23 -6.60 28.20 5.12
N ARG A 24 -7.02 29.42 5.48
CA ARG A 24 -8.42 29.78 5.69
C ARG A 24 -9.06 29.80 4.29
N LYS A 25 -9.57 28.66 3.82
CA LYS A 25 -10.66 28.75 2.85
C LYS A 25 -11.90 29.09 3.66
N ALA A 26 -12.55 30.17 3.26
CA ALA A 26 -13.89 30.42 3.72
C ALA A 26 -14.79 29.25 3.24
N ASP A 27 -15.67 28.74 4.11
CA ASP A 27 -16.80 27.94 3.67
C ASP A 27 -17.73 28.79 2.76
N GLU A 28 -18.79 28.18 2.23
CA GLU A 28 -19.76 28.88 1.38
C GLU A 28 -20.40 30.10 2.09
N ALA A 29 -20.30 30.19 3.42
CA ALA A 29 -20.80 31.26 4.25
C ALA A 29 -19.74 32.31 4.66
N GLY A 30 -18.48 32.18 4.22
CA GLY A 30 -17.42 33.14 4.56
C GLY A 30 -16.58 32.76 5.80
N ASN A 31 -16.92 31.68 6.50
CA ASN A 31 -16.25 31.31 7.76
C ASN A 31 -14.95 30.57 7.50
N PRO A 32 -13.86 30.89 8.21
CA PRO A 32 -12.58 30.23 8.01
C PRO A 32 -12.67 28.73 8.39
N ALA A 33 -12.65 27.84 7.39
CA ALA A 33 -12.56 26.40 7.61
C ALA A 33 -11.12 26.02 7.98
N ALA A 34 -10.93 25.34 9.11
CA ALA A 34 -9.64 24.85 9.57
C ALA A 34 -9.21 23.60 8.74
N LEU A 35 -8.57 23.79 7.59
CA LEU A 35 -8.20 22.73 6.64
C LEU A 35 -6.93 21.91 7.02
N PHE A 36 -6.41 22.03 8.24
CA PHE A 36 -5.12 21.45 8.62
C PHE A 36 -5.07 19.91 8.61
N TYR A 37 -6.23 19.26 8.64
CA TYR A 37 -6.38 17.81 8.76
C TYR A 37 -6.47 17.09 7.41
N GLU A 38 -6.70 17.84 6.33
CA GLU A 38 -6.94 17.26 5.02
C GLU A 38 -5.65 16.87 4.31
N TRP A 39 -5.76 15.85 3.47
CA TRP A 39 -4.66 15.45 2.61
C TRP A 39 -4.43 16.50 1.52
N GLU A 40 -3.27 17.13 1.55
CA GLU A 40 -2.80 17.97 0.46
C GLU A 40 -2.05 17.14 -0.57
N THR A 41 -2.38 17.31 -1.85
CA THR A 41 -1.61 16.72 -2.94
C THR A 41 -0.40 17.60 -3.27
N ILE A 42 0.78 17.02 -3.17
CA ILE A 42 2.05 17.65 -3.54
C ILE A 42 2.66 16.95 -4.74
N VAL A 43 3.45 17.68 -5.51
CA VAL A 43 4.03 17.22 -6.78
C VAL A 43 5.54 17.12 -6.59
N SER A 44 6.11 15.96 -6.92
CA SER A 44 7.56 15.76 -6.90
C SER A 44 8.24 16.79 -7.82
N PRO A 45 9.26 17.52 -7.34
CA PRO A 45 10.02 18.45 -8.16
C PRO A 45 10.95 17.74 -9.17
N LEU A 46 11.10 16.42 -9.05
CA LEU A 46 11.92 15.60 -9.94
C LEU A 46 11.10 15.04 -11.11
N THR A 47 9.93 14.49 -10.81
CA THR A 47 9.20 13.64 -11.77
C THR A 47 7.77 14.05 -12.00
N ARG A 48 7.28 15.09 -11.32
CA ARG A 48 5.86 15.50 -11.30
C ARG A 48 4.88 14.46 -10.77
N ALA A 49 5.35 13.30 -10.30
CA ALA A 49 4.48 12.32 -9.65
C ALA A 49 3.90 12.91 -8.35
N LYS A 50 2.63 12.60 -8.11
CA LYS A 50 1.88 13.11 -6.97
C LYS A 50 2.15 12.28 -5.71
N CYS A 51 2.25 12.95 -4.57
CA CYS A 51 2.18 12.34 -3.24
C CYS A 51 1.26 13.18 -2.34
N ARG A 52 0.90 12.65 -1.17
CA ARG A 52 -0.03 13.32 -0.25
C ARG A 52 0.65 13.59 1.08
N VAL A 53 0.37 14.76 1.65
CA VAL A 53 0.90 15.16 2.96
C VAL A 53 -0.23 15.75 3.80
N ARG A 54 -0.19 15.50 5.12
CA ARG A 54 -1.07 16.16 6.08
C ARG A 54 -0.33 16.44 7.38
N ALA A 55 -0.80 17.45 8.12
CA ALA A 55 -0.34 17.72 9.48
C ALA A 55 -0.84 16.64 10.44
N ILE A 56 -0.05 16.37 11.48
CA ILE A 56 -0.48 15.62 12.65
C ILE A 56 -0.57 16.62 13.79
N ILE A 57 -1.76 16.70 14.39
CA ILE A 57 -2.02 17.50 15.59
C ILE A 57 -2.47 16.52 16.67
N VAL A 58 -1.91 16.67 17.86
CA VAL A 58 -2.27 15.84 19.00
C VAL A 58 -3.02 16.70 20.00
N ASP A 59 -4.14 16.18 20.44
CA ASP A 59 -4.88 16.72 21.58
C ASP A 59 -4.39 16.04 22.86
N TRP A 60 -4.04 16.87 23.84
CA TRP A 60 -3.60 16.44 25.16
C TRP A 60 -4.77 16.51 26.14
N MET A 61 -5.65 15.52 26.10
CA MET A 61 -6.68 15.34 27.13
C MET A 61 -6.23 14.35 28.20
N GLU A 62 -6.27 14.77 29.47
CA GLU A 62 -6.15 13.91 30.66
C GLU A 62 -4.96 12.93 30.67
N GLY A 63 -3.78 13.39 30.27
CA GLY A 63 -2.55 12.58 30.35
C GLY A 63 -2.47 11.41 29.37
N LYS A 64 -3.33 11.37 28.33
CA LYS A 64 -3.26 10.39 27.24
C LYS A 64 -3.19 11.12 25.89
N SER A 65 -2.06 10.98 25.19
CA SER A 65 -1.95 11.41 23.80
C SER A 65 -2.90 10.59 22.94
N ARG A 66 -3.85 11.26 22.28
CA ARG A 66 -4.62 10.70 21.16
C ARG A 66 -4.26 11.50 19.91
N VAL A 67 -3.74 10.81 18.91
CA VAL A 67 -3.70 11.36 17.54
C VAL A 67 -5.15 11.56 17.11
N THR A 68 -5.64 12.79 17.16
CA THR A 68 -6.98 13.18 16.73
C THR A 68 -6.88 13.69 15.30
N HIS A 69 -7.57 13.01 14.38
CA HIS A 69 -7.81 13.51 13.01
C HIS A 69 -9.09 14.36 12.94
N VAL A 70 -9.58 14.82 14.10
CA VAL A 70 -10.84 15.54 14.25
C VAL A 70 -10.53 17.03 14.30
N PRO A 71 -11.33 17.89 13.64
CA PRO A 71 -11.19 19.33 13.79
C PRO A 71 -11.28 19.71 15.27
N LEU A 72 -10.18 20.26 15.79
CA LEU A 72 -10.18 20.99 17.06
C LEU A 72 -11.24 22.09 16.97
N ASP A 73 -12.05 22.19 18.01
CA ASP A 73 -12.94 23.33 18.18
C ASP A 73 -12.10 24.62 18.26
N GLU A 74 -12.72 25.78 18.04
CA GLU A 74 -12.01 27.08 18.08
C GLU A 74 -11.35 27.38 19.44
N ASN A 75 -11.62 26.57 20.47
CA ASN A 75 -11.11 26.72 21.84
C ASN A 75 -10.05 25.68 22.22
N SER A 76 -9.70 24.72 21.34
CA SER A 76 -8.75 23.65 21.66
C SER A 76 -7.36 23.99 21.13
N VAL A 77 -6.43 24.17 22.08
CA VAL A 77 -5.01 24.42 21.84
C VAL A 77 -4.33 23.09 21.48
N GLY A 78 -4.56 22.59 20.27
CA GLY A 78 -3.86 21.41 19.79
C GLY A 78 -2.40 21.72 19.49
N THR A 79 -1.51 20.85 19.94
CA THR A 79 -0.07 20.98 19.65
C THR A 79 0.25 20.30 18.33
N PHE A 80 0.91 21.01 17.43
CA PHE A 80 1.42 20.41 16.20
C PHE A 80 2.53 19.41 16.53
N ASP A 81 2.35 18.17 16.10
CA ASP A 81 3.17 17.02 16.53
C ASP A 81 3.95 16.39 15.36
N GLY A 82 3.61 16.69 14.10
CA GLY A 82 4.29 16.02 12.99
C GLY A 82 3.63 16.11 11.63
N TYR A 83 4.11 15.28 10.71
CA TYR A 83 3.51 15.08 9.39
C TYR A 83 3.25 13.61 9.11
N GLU A 84 2.22 13.37 8.32
CA GLU A 84 2.06 12.11 7.61
C GLU A 84 2.22 12.35 6.11
N ILE A 85 3.03 11.51 5.46
CA ILE A 85 3.26 11.52 4.02
C ILE A 85 2.96 10.15 3.42
N GLU A 86 2.15 10.14 2.36
CA GLU A 86 1.85 8.98 1.54
C GLU A 86 2.45 9.18 0.15
N VAL A 87 3.35 8.29 -0.24
CA VAL A 87 4.23 8.53 -1.39
C VAL A 87 4.59 7.22 -2.10
N ASN A 88 4.40 7.21 -3.42
CA ASN A 88 5.01 6.22 -4.30
C ASN A 88 6.44 6.67 -4.62
N VAL A 89 7.37 6.35 -3.72
CA VAL A 89 8.75 6.86 -3.79
C VAL A 89 9.45 6.53 -5.12
N PRO A 90 9.34 5.31 -5.67
CA PRO A 90 9.88 5.00 -6.99
C PRO A 90 9.38 5.95 -8.09
N ALA A 91 8.08 6.26 -8.12
CA ALA A 91 7.53 7.20 -9.09
C ALA A 91 7.95 8.65 -8.80
N CYS A 92 8.00 9.07 -7.53
CA CYS A 92 8.39 10.42 -7.14
C CYS A 92 9.89 10.73 -7.34
N LEU A 93 10.77 9.73 -7.30
CA LEU A 93 12.20 9.92 -7.49
C LEU A 93 12.68 9.62 -8.91
N ASN A 94 12.13 8.59 -9.56
CA ASN A 94 12.61 8.08 -10.85
C ASN A 94 11.55 8.09 -11.96
N GLY A 95 10.28 8.40 -11.65
CA GLY A 95 9.21 8.58 -12.62
C GLY A 95 8.50 7.29 -12.95
N ARG A 96 9.20 6.31 -13.55
CA ARG A 96 8.62 5.00 -13.90
C ARG A 96 8.87 3.95 -12.81
N ASN A 97 7.82 3.20 -12.48
CA ASN A 97 7.87 2.13 -11.49
C ASN A 97 7.36 0.79 -12.06
N HIS A 98 7.64 0.52 -13.34
CA HIS A 98 7.36 -0.79 -13.96
C HIS A 98 8.11 -1.89 -13.22
N PHE A 99 9.43 -1.69 -13.12
CA PHE A 99 10.36 -2.48 -12.34
C PHE A 99 10.97 -1.59 -11.25
N LEU A 100 11.33 -2.20 -10.12
CA LEU A 100 12.01 -1.51 -9.03
C LEU A 100 12.74 -2.52 -8.16
N VAL A 101 13.81 -2.08 -7.52
CA VAL A 101 14.46 -2.82 -6.44
C VAL A 101 13.77 -2.44 -5.13
N ASN A 102 13.33 -3.42 -4.33
CA ASN A 102 12.81 -3.12 -3.00
C ASN A 102 13.92 -2.49 -2.16
N GLY A 103 13.63 -1.36 -1.51
CA GLY A 103 14.64 -0.60 -0.78
C GLY A 103 14.02 0.30 0.25
N VAL A 104 13.43 -0.28 1.29
CA VAL A 104 12.67 0.47 2.32
C VAL A 104 13.48 1.61 2.94
N PRO A 105 14.76 1.43 3.33
CA PRO A 105 15.54 2.54 3.89
C PRO A 105 15.71 3.71 2.92
N ARG A 106 16.03 3.42 1.65
CA ARG A 106 16.17 4.46 0.61
C ARG A 106 14.84 5.11 0.26
N ALA A 107 13.76 4.34 0.27
CA ALA A 107 12.43 4.88 0.05
C ALA A 107 12.04 5.85 1.18
N ALA A 108 12.31 5.49 2.43
CA ALA A 108 12.06 6.35 3.58
C ALA A 108 12.92 7.62 3.57
N GLU A 109 14.23 7.51 3.26
CA GLU A 109 15.11 8.66 3.04
C GLU A 109 14.54 9.60 1.97
N GLY A 110 14.13 9.07 0.82
CA GLY A 110 13.50 9.85 -0.24
C GLY A 110 12.18 10.53 0.16
N ALA A 111 11.34 9.83 0.94
CA ALA A 111 10.11 10.39 1.47
C ALA A 111 10.37 11.54 2.45
N VAL A 112 11.41 11.43 3.28
CA VAL A 112 11.84 12.51 4.18
C VAL A 112 12.30 13.73 3.39
N GLU A 113 13.11 13.54 2.35
CA GLU A 113 13.56 14.66 1.51
C GLU A 113 12.40 15.31 0.72
N LEU A 114 11.41 14.53 0.26
CA LEU A 114 10.20 15.09 -0.37
C LEU A 114 9.41 15.95 0.62
N LEU A 115 9.28 15.50 1.86
CA LEU A 115 8.65 16.27 2.93
C LEU A 115 9.44 17.55 3.24
N ARG A 116 10.76 17.47 3.38
CA ARG A 116 11.65 18.63 3.58
C ARG A 116 11.49 19.65 2.47
N HIS A 117 11.51 19.20 1.21
CA HIS A 117 11.30 20.07 0.05
C HIS A 117 9.94 20.75 0.08
N TYR A 118 8.88 20.01 0.40
CA TYR A 118 7.52 20.54 0.52
C TYR A 118 7.44 21.66 1.57
N VAL A 119 7.91 21.40 2.80
CA VAL A 119 7.82 22.41 3.87
C VAL A 119 8.76 23.60 3.60
N ALA A 120 9.91 23.36 2.96
CA ALA A 120 10.80 24.41 2.48
C ALA A 120 10.06 25.30 1.48
N ARG A 121 9.32 24.74 0.51
CA ARG A 121 8.50 25.52 -0.44
C ARG A 121 7.47 26.42 0.23
N ARG A 122 7.01 26.06 1.43
CA ARG A 122 6.02 26.85 2.16
C ARG A 122 6.56 27.87 3.15
N GLY A 123 7.87 27.93 3.37
CA GLY A 123 8.46 28.99 4.22
C GLY A 123 9.45 28.50 5.26
N CYS A 124 9.57 27.18 5.48
CA CYS A 124 10.47 26.67 6.51
C CYS A 124 11.93 27.06 6.25
N GLY A 125 12.58 27.60 7.28
CA GLY A 125 14.03 27.77 7.32
C GLY A 125 14.75 26.49 7.73
N SER A 126 16.09 26.51 7.62
CA SER A 126 16.98 25.37 7.91
C SER A 126 16.73 24.71 9.27
N ALA A 127 16.62 25.50 10.34
CA ALA A 127 16.40 24.99 11.69
C ALA A 127 15.12 24.13 11.84
N ALA A 128 14.07 24.45 11.08
CA ALA A 128 12.85 23.66 11.05
C ALA A 128 13.03 22.37 10.24
N LEU A 129 13.74 22.44 9.11
CA LEU A 129 14.06 21.28 8.29
C LEU A 129 14.89 20.26 9.06
N ASP A 130 15.88 20.70 9.84
CA ASP A 130 16.77 19.82 10.61
C ASP A 130 16.06 18.94 11.64
N ARG A 131 14.80 19.26 11.99
CA ARG A 131 13.96 18.41 12.83
C ARG A 131 13.32 17.26 12.05
N ILE A 132 13.16 17.39 10.73
CA ILE A 132 12.60 16.37 9.84
C ILE A 132 13.73 15.44 9.41
N THR A 133 13.86 14.33 10.13
CA THR A 133 14.93 13.34 9.93
C THR A 133 14.37 11.93 9.95
N LEU A 134 15.09 10.99 9.33
CA LEU A 134 14.72 9.58 9.31
C LEU A 134 14.58 9.00 10.74
N LYS A 135 15.44 9.42 11.67
CA LYS A 135 15.43 8.96 13.08
C LYS A 135 14.14 9.28 13.83
N LYS A 136 13.38 10.28 13.37
CA LYS A 136 12.11 10.71 13.98
C LYS A 136 10.90 10.25 13.15
N THR A 137 11.10 9.29 12.25
CA THR A 137 10.04 8.76 11.40
C THR A 137 9.61 7.36 11.82
N ARG A 138 8.36 7.03 11.51
CA ARG A 138 7.80 5.68 11.60
C ARG A 138 7.08 5.32 10.31
N LEU A 139 7.21 4.07 9.91
CA LEU A 139 6.54 3.53 8.74
C LEU A 139 5.09 3.18 9.10
N ALA A 140 4.15 3.94 8.54
CA ALA A 140 2.71 3.70 8.70
C ALA A 140 2.19 2.56 7.80
N ALA A 141 2.81 2.40 6.63
CA ALA A 141 2.59 1.31 5.70
C ALA A 141 3.83 1.17 4.80
N VAL A 142 4.07 -0.04 4.30
CA VAL A 142 5.15 -0.35 3.35
C VAL A 142 4.60 -1.29 2.28
N THR A 143 4.77 -0.90 1.02
CA THR A 143 4.42 -1.73 -0.14
C THR A 143 5.68 -2.32 -0.76
N LEU A 144 5.84 -3.64 -0.65
CA LEU A 144 6.92 -4.37 -1.31
C LEU A 144 6.42 -4.94 -2.64
N THR A 145 7.28 -4.90 -3.66
CA THR A 145 6.98 -5.39 -5.00
C THR A 145 7.78 -6.65 -5.30
N PHE A 146 7.10 -7.71 -5.71
CA PHE A 146 7.69 -8.96 -6.18
C PHE A 146 7.32 -9.15 -7.65
N LEU A 147 8.30 -9.52 -8.48
CA LEU A 147 8.17 -9.56 -9.93
C LEU A 147 8.40 -10.98 -10.42
N TYR A 148 7.45 -11.50 -11.19
CA TYR A 148 7.51 -12.83 -11.82
C TYR A 148 7.51 -12.64 -13.33
N GLU A 149 8.68 -12.80 -13.93
CA GLU A 149 8.85 -12.70 -15.37
C GLU A 149 8.55 -14.04 -16.03
N PHE A 150 7.83 -13.99 -17.14
CA PHE A 150 7.40 -15.13 -17.93
C PHE A 150 7.89 -15.00 -19.37
N ASP A 151 7.77 -16.09 -20.13
CA ASP A 151 8.25 -16.17 -21.51
C ASP A 151 7.45 -15.26 -22.44
N SER A 152 6.15 -15.08 -22.17
CA SER A 152 5.26 -14.27 -22.99
C SER A 152 4.18 -13.55 -22.16
N PRO A 153 3.54 -12.49 -22.72
CA PRO A 153 2.39 -11.83 -22.09
C PRO A 153 1.23 -12.78 -21.80
N GLU A 154 0.97 -13.74 -22.69
CA GLU A 154 -0.09 -14.73 -22.55
C GLU A 154 0.20 -15.65 -21.35
N GLN A 155 1.44 -16.14 -21.23
CA GLN A 155 1.85 -16.96 -20.10
C GLN A 155 1.74 -16.18 -18.78
N ALA A 156 2.15 -14.90 -18.75
CA ALA A 156 1.97 -14.05 -17.57
C ALA A 156 0.50 -13.89 -17.19
N PHE A 157 -0.38 -13.70 -18.18
CA PHE A 157 -1.81 -13.53 -17.95
C PHE A 157 -2.48 -14.83 -17.48
N GLU A 158 -2.10 -15.98 -18.03
CA GLU A 158 -2.53 -17.30 -17.54
C GLU A 158 -2.15 -17.49 -16.07
N ARG A 159 -0.94 -17.09 -15.68
CA ARG A 159 -0.45 -17.18 -14.29
C ARG A 159 -1.19 -16.23 -13.35
N LEU A 160 -1.54 -15.04 -13.82
CA LEU A 160 -2.41 -14.12 -13.08
C LEU A 160 -3.83 -14.69 -12.90
N CYS A 161 -4.38 -15.34 -13.93
CA CYS A 161 -5.68 -16.02 -13.86
C CYS A 161 -5.64 -17.22 -12.90
N GLU A 162 -4.57 -18.02 -12.93
CA GLU A 162 -4.32 -19.11 -11.99
C GLU A 162 -4.31 -18.61 -10.55
N LEU A 163 -3.58 -17.53 -10.28
CA LEU A 163 -3.53 -16.88 -8.97
C LEU A 163 -4.91 -16.37 -8.53
N ARG A 164 -5.66 -15.71 -9.42
CA ARG A 164 -7.04 -15.24 -9.14
C ARG A 164 -7.95 -16.40 -8.77
N SER A 165 -8.00 -17.45 -9.59
CA SER A 165 -8.87 -18.60 -9.37
C SER A 165 -8.58 -19.28 -8.04
N HIS A 166 -7.29 -19.50 -7.74
CA HIS A 166 -6.87 -20.09 -6.48
C HIS A 166 -7.24 -19.19 -5.28
N ALA A 167 -6.94 -17.89 -5.35
CA ALA A 167 -7.22 -16.95 -4.27
C ALA A 167 -8.71 -16.86 -3.95
N GLU A 168 -9.56 -16.81 -4.98
CA GLU A 168 -11.02 -16.82 -4.81
C GLU A 168 -11.50 -18.14 -4.20
N GLY A 169 -10.96 -19.28 -4.66
CA GLY A 169 -11.32 -20.59 -4.10
C GLY A 169 -10.95 -20.73 -2.62
N VAL A 170 -9.79 -20.21 -2.21
CA VAL A 170 -9.33 -20.26 -0.81
C VAL A 170 -10.04 -19.24 0.07
N LEU A 171 -10.33 -18.04 -0.42
CA LEU A 171 -10.74 -16.92 0.44
C LEU A 171 -12.22 -16.56 0.36
N ASN A 172 -12.90 -16.88 -0.75
CA ASN A 172 -14.30 -16.50 -0.97
C ASN A 172 -15.27 -17.69 -0.89
N HIS A 173 -14.81 -18.88 -0.49
CA HIS A 173 -15.64 -20.10 -0.44
C HIS A 173 -16.82 -20.00 0.53
N GLU A 174 -16.67 -19.28 1.65
CA GLU A 174 -17.75 -18.97 2.58
C GLU A 174 -18.03 -17.46 2.57
N LEU A 175 -18.94 -17.00 1.72
CA LEU A 175 -19.44 -15.63 1.80
C LEU A 175 -20.40 -15.55 2.99
N ARG A 176 -19.94 -14.94 4.09
CA ARG A 176 -20.86 -14.62 5.20
C ARG A 176 -21.99 -13.73 4.67
N PRO A 177 -23.27 -14.06 4.95
CA PRO A 177 -24.35 -13.13 4.70
C PRO A 177 -24.01 -11.83 5.42
N ALA A 178 -24.20 -10.70 4.75
CA ALA A 178 -23.79 -9.45 5.35
C ALA A 178 -24.64 -9.16 6.60
N LYS A 179 -24.01 -8.52 7.58
CA LYS A 179 -24.67 -8.08 8.82
C LYS A 179 -25.82 -7.09 8.57
N VAL A 180 -25.90 -6.51 7.37
CA VAL A 180 -26.94 -5.57 6.95
C VAL A 180 -27.71 -6.16 5.77
N LYS A 181 -29.03 -6.30 5.92
CA LYS A 181 -29.96 -6.77 4.89
C LYS A 181 -29.78 -5.89 3.64
N GLY A 182 -29.37 -6.50 2.52
CA GLY A 182 -29.12 -5.81 1.25
C GLY A 182 -27.65 -5.47 0.95
N SER A 183 -26.72 -5.65 1.88
CA SER A 183 -25.29 -5.59 1.56
C SER A 183 -24.78 -6.99 1.19
N LYS A 184 -23.91 -7.10 0.17
CA LYS A 184 -23.11 -8.31 -0.04
C LYS A 184 -21.96 -8.26 0.97
N GLY A 185 -21.66 -9.38 1.64
CA GLY A 185 -20.48 -9.45 2.50
C GLY A 185 -19.25 -9.03 1.70
N LYS A 186 -18.37 -8.20 2.27
CA LYS A 186 -17.15 -7.78 1.56
C LYS A 186 -16.29 -9.01 1.31
N GLN A 187 -16.13 -9.37 0.03
CA GLN A 187 -15.26 -10.45 -0.37
C GLN A 187 -13.81 -10.08 -0.03
N PRO A 188 -13.07 -10.93 0.70
CA PRO A 188 -11.66 -10.67 0.99
C PRO A 188 -10.82 -10.69 -0.28
N CYS A 189 -11.21 -11.45 -1.30
CA CYS A 189 -10.55 -11.51 -2.60
C CYS A 189 -11.48 -10.95 -3.70
N PHE A 190 -11.00 -10.02 -4.54
CA PHE A 190 -11.79 -9.47 -5.64
C PHE A 190 -10.88 -8.91 -6.74
N SER A 191 -11.41 -8.74 -7.95
CA SER A 191 -10.68 -8.16 -9.08
C SER A 191 -11.30 -6.84 -9.53
N VAL A 192 -10.48 -5.90 -10.01
CA VAL A 192 -10.93 -4.63 -10.60
C VAL A 192 -10.33 -4.50 -12.00
N GLY A 193 -11.16 -4.08 -12.96
CA GLY A 193 -10.79 -3.99 -14.37
C GLY A 193 -11.47 -5.06 -15.22
N PRO A 194 -11.34 -4.98 -16.55
CA PRO A 194 -11.88 -5.99 -17.47
C PRO A 194 -11.18 -7.35 -17.31
N ASP A 195 -11.86 -8.42 -17.73
CA ASP A 195 -11.33 -9.79 -17.55
C ASP A 195 -9.98 -10.05 -18.22
N HIS A 196 -9.66 -9.36 -19.32
CA HIS A 196 -8.39 -9.47 -20.03
C HIS A 196 -7.30 -8.53 -19.49
N CYS A 197 -7.63 -7.68 -18.51
CA CYS A 197 -6.67 -6.84 -17.82
C CYS A 197 -7.24 -6.35 -16.48
N PHE A 198 -7.06 -7.16 -15.44
CA PHE A 198 -7.53 -6.87 -14.10
C PHE A 198 -6.38 -6.74 -13.10
N THR A 199 -6.68 -6.07 -12.00
CA THR A 199 -5.88 -6.16 -10.78
C THR A 199 -6.63 -7.00 -9.76
N LEU A 200 -6.01 -8.10 -9.33
CA LEU A 200 -6.45 -8.92 -8.22
C LEU A 200 -6.10 -8.20 -6.91
N TYR A 201 -7.03 -8.19 -5.95
CA TYR A 201 -6.82 -7.70 -4.59
C TYR A 201 -7.21 -8.77 -3.57
N ILE A 202 -6.35 -8.96 -2.57
CA ILE A 202 -6.62 -9.73 -1.36
C ILE A 202 -6.49 -8.78 -0.17
N LYS A 203 -7.61 -8.45 0.47
CA LYS A 203 -7.65 -7.54 1.61
C LYS A 203 -7.67 -8.30 2.92
N GLN A 204 -6.62 -8.12 3.70
CA GLN A 204 -6.53 -8.54 5.09
C GLN A 204 -6.51 -7.30 5.99
N ARG A 205 -6.73 -7.50 7.30
CA ARG A 205 -6.74 -6.39 8.27
C ARG A 205 -5.38 -5.70 8.35
N GLU A 206 -4.32 -6.49 8.29
CA GLU A 206 -2.95 -6.07 8.58
C GLU A 206 -2.09 -5.88 7.33
N PHE A 207 -2.59 -6.33 6.17
CA PHE A 207 -1.92 -6.16 4.90
C PHE A 207 -2.90 -6.30 3.74
N THR A 208 -2.48 -5.85 2.56
CA THR A 208 -3.18 -6.07 1.29
C THR A 208 -2.21 -6.66 0.28
N VAL A 209 -2.66 -7.66 -0.49
CA VAL A 209 -1.93 -8.13 -1.67
C VAL A 209 -2.64 -7.60 -2.90
N SER A 210 -1.90 -7.04 -3.85
CA SER A 210 -2.38 -6.79 -5.20
C SER A 210 -1.55 -7.58 -6.20
N ALA A 211 -2.17 -8.08 -7.26
CA ALA A 211 -1.44 -8.74 -8.35
C ALA A 211 -2.00 -8.30 -9.70
N TYR A 212 -1.12 -7.92 -10.62
CA TYR A 212 -1.48 -7.38 -11.93
C TYR A 212 -0.31 -7.43 -12.91
N ILE A 213 -0.62 -7.28 -14.20
CA ILE A 213 0.38 -6.98 -15.23
C ILE A 213 0.31 -5.49 -15.49
N LYS A 214 1.47 -4.82 -15.47
CA LYS A 214 1.51 -3.36 -15.59
C LYS A 214 1.32 -2.95 -17.05
N GLN A 215 0.25 -2.23 -17.33
CA GLN A 215 -0.06 -1.75 -18.67
C GLN A 215 0.94 -0.67 -19.14
N ALA A 216 1.25 -0.70 -20.43
CA ALA A 216 2.02 0.34 -21.09
C ALA A 216 1.19 1.62 -21.28
N ASN A 217 1.85 2.78 -21.17
CA ASN A 217 1.34 4.08 -21.61
C ASN A 217 -0.08 4.43 -21.13
N VAL A 218 -0.28 4.44 -19.80
CA VAL A 218 -1.47 5.04 -19.21
C VAL A 218 -1.44 6.56 -19.50
N PRO A 219 -2.55 7.17 -19.98
CA PRO A 219 -2.66 8.62 -20.08
C PRO A 219 -2.25 9.28 -18.75
N ASP A 220 -1.48 10.35 -18.81
CA ASP A 220 -0.88 11.06 -17.65
C ASP A 220 0.33 10.39 -16.96
N ALA A 221 1.05 9.48 -17.63
CA ALA A 221 2.33 8.99 -17.10
C ALA A 221 3.33 10.16 -16.88
N PHE A 222 3.70 10.40 -15.62
CA PHE A 222 4.35 11.64 -15.18
C PHE A 222 5.80 11.86 -15.66
N ALA A 223 6.44 10.86 -16.29
CA ALA A 223 7.85 10.94 -16.69
C ALA A 223 8.11 10.45 -18.12
N THR A 224 8.73 11.33 -18.91
CA THR A 224 9.40 11.00 -20.18
C THR A 224 10.59 10.11 -19.87
N PHE A 225 10.71 8.96 -20.53
CA PHE A 225 11.85 8.09 -20.35
C PHE A 225 13.02 8.61 -21.22
N PRO A 226 14.24 8.76 -20.69
CA PRO A 226 15.33 9.41 -21.43
C PRO A 226 15.76 8.67 -22.70
N ASN A 227 15.64 7.34 -22.70
CA ASN A 227 16.06 6.49 -23.80
C ASN A 227 14.87 5.66 -24.35
N PRO A 228 14.34 5.99 -25.54
CA PRO A 228 13.19 5.30 -26.14
C PRO A 228 13.40 3.79 -26.36
N GLU A 229 14.63 3.34 -26.61
CA GLU A 229 14.93 1.92 -26.83
C GLU A 229 14.84 1.13 -25.53
N VAL A 230 15.46 1.65 -24.47
CA VAL A 230 15.37 1.08 -23.12
C VAL A 230 13.94 1.17 -22.59
N GLU A 231 13.19 2.22 -22.98
CA GLU A 231 11.77 2.34 -22.67
C GLU A 231 10.95 1.20 -23.31
N ARG A 232 11.17 0.94 -24.59
CA ARG A 232 10.48 -0.14 -25.31
C ARG A 232 10.79 -1.50 -24.68
N GLU A 233 12.06 -1.78 -24.40
CA GLU A 233 12.46 -3.02 -23.73
C GLU A 233 11.78 -3.17 -22.36
N LEU A 234 11.74 -2.09 -21.57
CA LEU A 234 11.09 -2.08 -20.27
C LEU A 234 9.59 -2.42 -20.38
N LEU A 235 8.90 -1.85 -21.38
CA LEU A 235 7.47 -2.06 -21.59
C LEU A 235 7.18 -3.49 -22.09
N GLU A 236 7.97 -4.00 -23.02
CA GLU A 236 7.88 -5.40 -23.50
C GLU A 236 8.08 -6.39 -22.35
N ARG A 237 9.07 -6.14 -21.51
CA ARG A 237 9.36 -6.97 -20.33
C ARG A 237 8.24 -6.85 -19.27
N ALA A 238 7.69 -5.65 -19.07
CA ALA A 238 6.59 -5.43 -18.14
C ALA A 238 5.31 -6.17 -18.55
N ALA A 239 5.03 -6.27 -19.87
CA ALA A 239 3.86 -6.96 -20.40
C ALA A 239 3.86 -8.47 -20.10
N ARG A 240 5.04 -9.08 -19.96
CA ARG A 240 5.23 -10.49 -19.57
C ARG A 240 5.61 -10.69 -18.10
N THR A 241 5.38 -9.69 -17.25
CA THR A 241 5.72 -9.75 -15.83
C THR A 241 4.48 -9.61 -14.96
N VAL A 242 4.19 -10.62 -14.13
CA VAL A 242 3.20 -10.50 -13.06
C VAL A 242 3.85 -9.77 -11.89
N ARG A 243 3.28 -8.62 -11.55
CA ARG A 243 3.66 -7.81 -10.41
C ARG A 243 2.77 -8.14 -9.23
N VAL A 244 3.38 -8.50 -8.12
CA VAL A 244 2.70 -8.80 -6.86
C VAL A 244 3.17 -7.79 -5.83
N GLU A 245 2.26 -6.94 -5.37
CA GLU A 245 2.55 -5.97 -4.31
C GLU A 245 1.95 -6.45 -2.99
N VAL A 246 2.74 -6.44 -1.93
CA VAL A 246 2.28 -6.71 -0.57
C VAL A 246 2.47 -5.44 0.25
N GLU A 247 1.35 -4.79 0.57
CA GLU A 247 1.30 -3.64 1.46
C GLU A 247 1.05 -4.09 2.88
N VAL A 248 2.01 -3.91 3.78
CA VAL A 248 1.85 -4.18 5.22
C VAL A 248 1.52 -2.89 5.96
N HIS A 249 0.53 -2.95 6.85
CA HIS A 249 0.04 -1.79 7.60
C HIS A 249 0.80 -1.63 8.93
N GLY A 250 0.70 -0.44 9.54
CA GLY A 250 1.48 -0.06 10.72
C GLY A 250 1.33 -0.96 11.94
N LYS A 251 0.17 -1.62 12.13
CA LYS A 251 0.02 -2.63 13.20
C LYS A 251 0.99 -3.80 12.99
N TRP A 252 0.99 -4.37 11.78
CA TRP A 252 1.88 -5.48 11.46
C TRP A 252 3.34 -5.08 11.58
N LEU A 253 3.69 -3.89 11.07
CA LEU A 253 5.05 -3.36 11.15
C LEU A 253 5.53 -3.27 12.60
N ARG A 254 4.73 -2.71 13.51
CA ARG A 254 5.06 -2.62 14.94
C ARG A 254 5.18 -3.98 15.62
N ASP A 255 4.21 -4.86 15.39
CA ASP A 255 4.19 -6.20 16.00
C ASP A 255 5.41 -7.05 15.56
N ASN A 256 6.06 -6.66 14.46
CA ASN A 256 7.23 -7.34 13.90
C ASN A 256 8.54 -6.54 14.04
N GLY A 257 8.55 -5.38 14.69
CA GLY A 257 9.74 -4.54 14.87
C GLY A 257 10.29 -3.93 13.56
N LEU A 258 9.41 -3.72 12.58
CA LEU A 258 9.74 -3.24 11.23
C LEU A 258 9.11 -1.87 10.92
N ASP A 259 8.62 -1.14 11.93
CA ASP A 259 8.06 0.20 11.77
C ASP A 259 9.12 1.31 11.73
N ASP A 260 10.40 0.97 11.86
CA ASP A 260 11.54 1.86 11.62
C ASP A 260 12.29 1.46 10.34
N ALA A 261 12.82 2.44 9.62
CA ALA A 261 13.52 2.23 8.36
C ALA A 261 14.87 1.48 8.53
N GLU A 262 15.59 1.71 9.63
CA GLU A 262 16.87 1.04 9.88
C GLU A 262 16.69 -0.46 10.15
N SER A 263 15.55 -0.89 10.70
CA SER A 263 15.22 -2.32 10.88
C SER A 263 15.18 -3.13 9.57
N TRP A 264 15.07 -2.45 8.41
CA TRP A 264 15.10 -3.06 7.09
C TRP A 264 16.50 -3.10 6.47
N ARG A 265 17.44 -2.30 6.98
CA ARG A 265 18.78 -2.16 6.39
C ARG A 265 19.56 -3.46 6.57
N GLY A 266 19.99 -4.05 5.46
CA GLY A 266 20.73 -5.33 5.47
C GLY A 266 19.91 -6.51 5.96
N ASN A 267 18.57 -6.44 5.92
CA ASN A 267 17.68 -7.46 6.47
C ASN A 267 16.83 -8.14 5.36
N PRO A 268 17.39 -9.06 4.55
CA PRO A 268 16.64 -9.73 3.49
C PRO A 268 15.47 -10.57 4.02
N LYS A 269 15.57 -11.09 5.26
CA LYS A 269 14.51 -11.88 5.91
C LYS A 269 13.24 -11.08 6.16
N ALA A 270 13.33 -9.75 6.33
CA ALA A 270 12.13 -8.91 6.47
C ALA A 270 11.28 -8.92 5.19
N TYR A 271 11.92 -8.87 4.02
CA TYR A 271 11.25 -8.91 2.72
C TYR A 271 10.60 -10.28 2.47
N GLU A 272 11.32 -11.36 2.78
CA GLU A 272 10.79 -12.72 2.70
C GLU A 272 9.60 -12.93 3.65
N LYS A 273 9.68 -12.40 4.88
CA LYS A 273 8.60 -12.46 5.87
C LYS A 273 7.34 -11.73 5.43
N VAL A 274 7.46 -10.59 4.74
CA VAL A 274 6.29 -9.93 4.14
C VAL A 274 5.72 -10.77 3.02
N PHE A 275 6.56 -11.32 2.16
CA PHE A 275 6.11 -12.18 1.07
C PHE A 275 5.39 -13.44 1.59
N SER A 276 5.85 -14.01 2.72
CA SER A 276 5.21 -15.18 3.32
C SER A 276 3.76 -14.92 3.71
N LEU A 277 3.38 -13.68 4.05
CA LEU A 277 1.98 -13.32 4.31
C LEU A 277 1.06 -13.66 3.13
N ALA A 278 1.51 -13.39 1.90
CA ALA A 278 0.74 -13.72 0.70
C ALA A 278 0.63 -15.25 0.53
N ARG A 279 1.74 -15.99 0.70
CA ARG A 279 1.76 -17.45 0.61
C ARG A 279 0.89 -18.14 1.65
N ASP A 280 0.96 -17.67 2.90
CA ASP A 280 0.22 -18.23 4.03
C ASP A 280 -1.27 -17.95 3.89
N THR A 281 -1.65 -16.74 3.44
CA THR A 281 -3.04 -16.39 3.14
C THR A 281 -3.64 -17.27 2.05
N LEU A 282 -2.83 -17.62 1.05
CA LEU A 282 -3.20 -18.52 -0.03
C LEU A 282 -3.04 -20.00 0.34
N ARG A 283 -2.58 -20.32 1.57
CA ARG A 283 -2.40 -21.69 2.07
C ARG A 283 -1.52 -22.57 1.17
N LEU A 284 -0.58 -21.96 0.46
CA LEU A 284 0.27 -22.67 -0.52
C LEU A 284 1.25 -23.66 0.13
N ASN A 285 1.50 -23.48 1.42
CA ASN A 285 2.37 -24.35 2.22
C ASN A 285 1.65 -25.60 2.76
N GLU A 286 0.32 -25.66 2.70
CA GLU A 286 -0.47 -26.75 3.30
C GLU A 286 -0.65 -27.95 2.35
N GLY A 287 -0.32 -27.80 1.07
CA GLY A 287 -0.39 -28.90 0.10
C GLY A 287 -1.81 -29.44 -0.13
N LEU A 288 -2.80 -28.54 -0.11
CA LEU A 288 -4.22 -28.89 -0.29
C LEU A 288 -4.43 -29.76 -1.52
N ARG A 289 -5.19 -30.83 -1.34
CA ARG A 289 -5.46 -31.84 -2.36
C ARG A 289 -6.63 -31.40 -3.24
N VAL A 290 -6.47 -31.58 -4.56
CA VAL A 290 -7.50 -31.21 -5.56
C VAL A 290 -8.10 -32.43 -6.28
N ARG A 291 -7.64 -33.64 -5.94
CA ARG A 291 -8.14 -34.92 -6.47
C ARG A 291 -8.69 -35.77 -5.34
N THR A 292 -9.70 -36.58 -5.62
CA THR A 292 -10.28 -37.48 -4.60
C THR A 292 -9.18 -38.33 -3.92
N PRO A 293 -9.14 -38.39 -2.58
CA PRO A 293 -8.22 -39.29 -1.87
C PRO A 293 -8.49 -40.76 -2.24
N ALA A 294 -7.44 -41.58 -2.30
CA ALA A 294 -7.60 -43.02 -2.47
C ALA A 294 -8.24 -43.65 -1.22
N ASP A 295 -9.01 -44.73 -1.38
CA ASP A 295 -9.69 -45.41 -0.26
C ASP A 295 -8.73 -45.85 0.85
N ALA A 296 -7.52 -46.26 0.50
CA ALA A 296 -6.48 -46.63 1.48
C ALA A 296 -6.05 -45.45 2.38
N ILE A 297 -6.17 -44.22 1.91
CA ILE A 297 -5.92 -43.01 2.71
C ILE A 297 -7.15 -42.72 3.59
N VAL A 298 -8.34 -42.80 3.01
CA VAL A 298 -9.61 -42.58 3.73
C VAL A 298 -9.76 -43.59 4.88
N ALA A 299 -9.39 -44.85 4.67
CA ALA A 299 -9.47 -45.92 5.68
C ALA A 299 -8.64 -45.65 6.95
N LYS A 300 -7.68 -44.71 6.92
CA LYS A 300 -6.90 -44.30 8.10
C LYS A 300 -7.66 -43.37 9.03
N LEU A 301 -8.76 -42.80 8.58
CA LEU A 301 -9.61 -41.92 9.39
C LEU A 301 -10.55 -42.76 10.29
N PRO A 302 -10.98 -42.21 11.45
CA PRO A 302 -12.10 -42.76 12.20
C PRO A 302 -13.36 -42.91 11.32
N ALA A 303 -14.19 -43.93 11.59
CA ALA A 303 -15.37 -44.24 10.78
C ALA A 303 -16.28 -43.02 10.54
N ASP A 304 -16.58 -42.27 11.60
CA ASP A 304 -17.38 -41.04 11.52
C ASP A 304 -16.75 -39.99 10.59
N HIS A 305 -15.43 -39.82 10.64
CA HIS A 305 -14.71 -38.87 9.80
C HIS A 305 -14.67 -39.33 8.34
N GLN A 306 -14.62 -40.65 8.09
CA GLN A 306 -14.75 -41.20 6.74
C GLN A 306 -16.12 -40.89 6.15
N THR A 307 -17.19 -41.07 6.93
CA THR A 307 -18.57 -40.76 6.50
C THR A 307 -18.70 -39.29 6.14
N VAL A 308 -18.24 -38.39 7.03
CA VAL A 308 -18.26 -36.94 6.78
C VAL A 308 -17.44 -36.56 5.55
N LEU A 309 -16.25 -37.15 5.37
CA LEU A 309 -15.43 -36.88 4.18
C LEU A 309 -16.13 -37.33 2.89
N ARG A 310 -16.72 -38.54 2.87
CA ARG A 310 -17.42 -39.04 1.68
C ARG A 310 -18.62 -38.16 1.32
N ALA A 311 -19.40 -37.74 2.31
CA ALA A 311 -20.49 -36.79 2.14
C ALA A 311 -19.99 -35.44 1.57
N HIS A 312 -18.90 -34.91 2.12
CA HIS A 312 -18.28 -33.69 1.62
C HIS A 312 -17.81 -33.79 0.18
N LEU A 313 -17.17 -34.90 -0.19
CA LEU A 313 -16.74 -35.17 -1.57
C LEU A 313 -17.92 -35.33 -2.54
N ALA A 314 -19.11 -35.68 -2.03
CA ALA A 314 -20.36 -35.71 -2.77
C ALA A 314 -21.07 -34.34 -2.84
N GLY A 315 -20.51 -33.29 -2.22
CA GLY A 315 -21.02 -31.92 -2.27
C GLY A 315 -21.73 -31.44 -1.00
N GLU A 316 -21.83 -32.28 0.04
CA GLU A 316 -22.47 -31.89 1.30
C GLU A 316 -21.60 -30.95 2.14
N GLY A 317 -22.21 -29.93 2.75
CA GLY A 317 -21.52 -29.05 3.68
C GLY A 317 -21.19 -29.77 5.00
N ILE A 318 -19.94 -29.69 5.47
CA ILE A 318 -19.56 -30.35 6.75
C ILE A 318 -20.43 -29.92 7.94
N ARG A 319 -20.94 -28.68 7.93
CA ARG A 319 -21.80 -28.15 9.01
C ARG A 319 -23.22 -28.71 8.99
N GLU A 320 -23.66 -29.21 7.84
CA GLU A 320 -25.01 -29.73 7.60
C GLU A 320 -25.12 -31.21 7.97
N HIS A 321 -23.99 -31.93 7.93
CA HIS A 321 -23.92 -33.35 8.22
C HIS A 321 -24.36 -33.70 9.65
N ASP A 322 -25.19 -34.73 9.81
CA ASP A 322 -25.82 -35.09 11.08
C ASP A 322 -24.82 -35.43 12.19
N LEU A 323 -23.71 -36.12 11.87
CA LEU A 323 -22.61 -36.38 12.83
C LEU A 323 -22.01 -35.09 13.42
N VAL A 324 -22.15 -33.96 12.74
CA VAL A 324 -21.67 -32.64 13.17
C VAL A 324 -22.77 -31.85 13.87
N ARG A 325 -23.99 -31.87 13.34
CA ARG A 325 -25.13 -31.07 13.83
C ARG A 325 -25.80 -31.67 15.06
N LEU A 326 -25.80 -33.00 15.22
CA LEU A 326 -26.59 -33.70 16.24
C LEU A 326 -25.77 -34.23 17.42
N GLY A 327 -26.38 -34.22 18.60
CA GLY A 327 -25.94 -34.90 19.80
C GLY A 327 -26.16 -36.41 19.72
N THR A 328 -25.65 -37.14 20.71
CA THR A 328 -25.83 -38.61 20.79
C THR A 328 -27.28 -39.03 20.99
N ASP A 329 -28.12 -38.11 21.47
CA ASP A 329 -29.57 -38.26 21.65
C ASP A 329 -30.37 -37.80 20.42
N GLY A 330 -29.70 -37.41 19.33
CA GLY A 330 -30.34 -36.87 18.11
C GLY A 330 -30.82 -35.43 18.23
N SER A 331 -30.55 -34.73 19.34
CA SER A 331 -30.88 -33.31 19.50
C SER A 331 -29.88 -32.42 18.77
N GLU A 332 -30.28 -31.21 18.33
CA GLU A 332 -29.33 -30.28 17.73
C GLU A 332 -28.30 -29.77 18.76
N LEU A 333 -27.03 -29.76 18.37
CA LEU A 333 -25.97 -29.18 19.17
C LEU A 333 -26.02 -27.66 19.13
N GLY A 334 -25.79 -27.04 20.28
CA GLY A 334 -25.53 -25.59 20.33
C GLY A 334 -24.27 -25.22 19.54
N ALA A 335 -24.24 -23.97 19.03
CA ALA A 335 -23.19 -23.48 18.12
C ALA A 335 -21.75 -23.69 18.63
N ALA A 336 -21.51 -23.54 19.93
CA ALA A 336 -20.19 -23.76 20.51
C ALA A 336 -19.75 -25.22 20.44
N ALA A 337 -20.66 -26.17 20.71
CA ALA A 337 -20.38 -27.60 20.64
C ALA A 337 -20.20 -28.06 19.18
N GLN A 338 -21.07 -27.57 18.28
CA GLN A 338 -20.95 -27.83 16.85
C GLN A 338 -19.60 -27.32 16.30
N ASN A 339 -19.18 -26.09 16.63
CA ASN A 339 -17.91 -25.55 16.17
C ASN A 339 -16.69 -26.35 16.67
N LYS A 340 -16.72 -26.83 17.91
CA LYS A 340 -15.67 -27.74 18.43
C LYS A 340 -15.62 -29.04 17.62
N ARG A 341 -16.78 -29.62 17.31
CA ARG A 341 -16.87 -30.86 16.54
C ARG A 341 -16.42 -30.68 15.09
N VAL A 342 -16.84 -29.60 14.41
CA VAL A 342 -16.34 -29.22 13.08
C VAL A 342 -14.83 -29.11 13.10
N SER A 343 -14.26 -28.39 14.09
CA SER A 343 -12.82 -28.19 14.19
C SER A 343 -12.06 -29.52 14.33
N ALA A 344 -12.54 -30.43 15.19
CA ALA A 344 -11.90 -31.72 15.41
C ALA A 344 -11.91 -32.60 14.14
N ILE A 345 -13.08 -32.73 13.50
CA ILE A 345 -13.25 -33.55 12.29
C ILE A 345 -12.44 -32.95 11.13
N LYS A 346 -12.56 -31.64 10.89
CA LYS A 346 -11.80 -30.91 9.88
C LYS A 346 -10.30 -31.12 10.04
N CYS A 347 -9.76 -30.90 11.24
CA CYS A 347 -8.32 -31.05 11.49
C CYS A 347 -7.85 -32.47 11.20
N SER A 348 -8.61 -33.48 11.64
CA SER A 348 -8.28 -34.89 11.38
C SER A 348 -8.29 -35.23 9.89
N ILE A 349 -9.32 -34.79 9.15
CA ILE A 349 -9.42 -35.00 7.71
C ILE A 349 -8.30 -34.29 6.96
N LEU A 350 -8.05 -33.02 7.27
CA LEU A 350 -7.01 -32.22 6.63
C LEU A 350 -5.63 -32.85 6.82
N GLN A 351 -5.28 -33.28 8.04
CA GLN A 351 -3.99 -33.92 8.33
C GLN A 351 -3.81 -35.25 7.59
N ALA A 352 -4.85 -36.09 7.52
CA ALA A 352 -4.74 -37.41 6.90
C ALA A 352 -4.82 -37.38 5.37
N THR A 353 -5.57 -36.42 4.80
CA THR A 353 -5.97 -36.45 3.38
C THR A 353 -5.56 -35.21 2.59
N ALA A 354 -5.21 -34.12 3.26
CA ALA A 354 -5.03 -32.77 2.71
C ALA A 354 -6.30 -32.16 2.08
N VAL A 355 -7.49 -32.69 2.41
CA VAL A 355 -8.79 -32.09 2.02
C VAL A 355 -9.22 -31.07 3.07
N GLU A 356 -9.64 -29.88 2.63
CA GLU A 356 -10.16 -28.83 3.51
C GLU A 356 -11.69 -28.83 3.45
N CYS A 357 -12.33 -29.44 4.45
CA CYS A 357 -13.78 -29.62 4.43
C CYS A 357 -14.62 -28.34 4.60
N LEU A 358 -14.00 -27.18 4.88
CA LEU A 358 -14.72 -25.90 4.83
C LEU A 358 -14.82 -25.35 3.40
N ILE A 359 -13.89 -25.68 2.51
CA ILE A 359 -13.99 -25.28 1.10
C ILE A 359 -14.87 -26.33 0.39
N PRO A 360 -15.99 -25.96 -0.25
CA PRO A 360 -16.80 -26.91 -1.01
C PRO A 360 -15.94 -27.71 -1.99
N TRP A 361 -16.16 -29.03 -2.06
CA TRP A 361 -15.30 -29.91 -2.85
C TRP A 361 -15.24 -29.52 -4.33
N GLU A 362 -16.35 -29.06 -4.90
CA GLU A 362 -16.39 -28.52 -6.28
C GLU A 362 -15.39 -27.38 -6.45
N ILE A 363 -15.33 -26.43 -5.50
CA ILE A 363 -14.39 -25.31 -5.53
C ILE A 363 -12.95 -25.81 -5.32
N GLN A 364 -12.72 -26.66 -4.32
CA GLN A 364 -11.38 -27.17 -4.01
C GLN A 364 -10.80 -28.02 -5.17
N SER A 365 -11.61 -28.80 -5.86
CA SER A 365 -11.16 -29.66 -6.96
C SER A 365 -10.98 -28.94 -8.29
N THR A 366 -11.68 -27.82 -8.51
CA THR A 366 -11.66 -27.10 -9.81
C THR A 366 -10.90 -25.78 -9.79
N LYS A 367 -10.94 -25.01 -8.70
CA LYS A 367 -10.35 -23.66 -8.64
C LYS A 367 -8.95 -23.63 -8.05
N LEU A 368 -8.64 -24.49 -7.08
CA LEU A 368 -7.34 -24.49 -6.44
C LEU A 368 -6.31 -25.05 -7.41
N SER A 369 -5.28 -24.26 -7.72
CA SER A 369 -4.13 -24.76 -8.46
C SER A 369 -3.07 -25.38 -7.54
N PRO A 370 -2.71 -26.67 -7.71
CA PRO A 370 -1.57 -27.28 -7.04
C PRO A 370 -0.22 -26.83 -7.62
N HIS A 371 -0.20 -26.22 -8.82
CA HIS A 371 1.01 -25.73 -9.48
C HIS A 371 1.44 -24.34 -8.98
N LEU A 372 0.49 -23.55 -8.47
CA LEU A 372 0.74 -22.21 -7.96
C LEU A 372 1.88 -22.17 -6.93
N LYS A 373 1.93 -23.16 -6.03
CA LYS A 373 2.97 -23.25 -5.00
C LYS A 373 4.40 -23.34 -5.56
N ASN A 374 4.55 -23.83 -6.79
CA ASN A 374 5.85 -24.10 -7.43
C ASN A 374 6.46 -22.81 -8.00
N TRP A 375 5.63 -21.93 -8.58
CA TRP A 375 6.13 -20.70 -9.19
C TRP A 375 5.97 -19.48 -8.28
N PHE A 376 4.96 -19.45 -7.41
CA PHE A 376 4.74 -18.35 -6.47
C PHE A 376 5.65 -18.44 -5.24
N VAL A 377 6.93 -18.67 -5.45
CA VAL A 377 7.99 -18.73 -4.44
C VAL A 377 8.66 -17.36 -4.31
N PHE A 378 9.30 -17.08 -3.17
CA PHE A 378 9.95 -15.79 -2.95
C PHE A 378 11.00 -15.54 -4.05
N PRO A 379 10.81 -14.55 -4.94
CA PRO A 379 11.70 -14.39 -6.09
C PRO A 379 13.00 -13.65 -5.71
N GLY A 380 13.13 -13.20 -4.46
CA GLY A 380 14.18 -12.28 -4.05
C GLY A 380 13.90 -10.85 -4.46
N GLU A 381 14.93 -10.01 -4.34
CA GLU A 381 14.90 -8.64 -4.88
C GLU A 381 15.09 -8.67 -6.39
N PHE A 382 14.42 -7.77 -7.11
CA PHE A 382 14.67 -7.58 -8.53
C PHE A 382 16.12 -7.10 -8.76
N VAL A 383 16.80 -7.69 -9.73
CA VAL A 383 18.14 -7.29 -10.15
C VAL A 383 18.04 -6.67 -11.56
N PRO A 384 18.10 -5.34 -11.68
CA PRO A 384 18.13 -4.68 -12.99
C PRO A 384 19.45 -4.96 -13.71
N GLY A 385 19.42 -4.98 -15.05
CA GLY A 385 20.65 -4.87 -15.85
C GLY A 385 21.23 -3.45 -15.76
N GLU A 386 22.50 -3.28 -16.15
CA GLU A 386 23.25 -2.02 -15.99
C GLU A 386 22.51 -0.80 -16.56
N ASP A 387 21.98 -0.93 -17.79
CA ASP A 387 21.26 0.15 -18.46
C ASP A 387 19.96 0.53 -17.72
N LEU A 388 19.22 -0.46 -17.21
CA LEU A 388 17.97 -0.23 -16.48
C LEU A 388 18.20 0.32 -15.07
N GLU A 389 19.33 -0.03 -14.44
CA GLU A 389 19.61 0.34 -13.05
C GLU A 389 19.67 1.87 -12.85
N LEU A 390 20.11 2.61 -13.88
CA LEU A 390 20.19 4.07 -13.85
C LEU A 390 18.83 4.77 -13.99
N HIS A 391 17.82 4.07 -14.50
CA HIS A 391 16.52 4.64 -14.85
C HIS A 391 15.37 4.15 -13.95
N LEU A 392 15.56 3.05 -13.22
CA LEU A 392 14.58 2.50 -12.28
C LEU A 392 14.99 2.80 -10.84
N PHE A 393 14.04 2.83 -9.91
CA PHE A 393 14.36 2.93 -8.48
C PHE A 393 15.23 1.74 -8.06
N SER A 394 16.50 2.01 -7.74
CA SER A 394 17.55 1.01 -7.53
C SER A 394 18.55 1.49 -6.48
N ARG A 395 19.52 0.62 -6.15
CA ARG A 395 20.61 0.97 -5.22
C ARG A 395 21.51 2.08 -5.78
N THR A 396 21.54 2.25 -7.10
CA THR A 396 22.35 3.26 -7.79
C THR A 396 21.58 4.56 -8.05
N SER A 397 20.36 4.48 -8.58
CA SER A 397 19.61 5.67 -8.99
C SER A 397 18.96 6.41 -7.82
N ALA A 398 18.53 5.71 -6.77
CA ALA A 398 17.82 6.33 -5.65
C ALA A 398 18.71 7.29 -4.86
N PRO A 399 19.97 6.95 -4.48
CA PRO A 399 20.87 7.91 -3.84
C PRO A 399 21.11 9.17 -4.68
N ARG A 400 21.21 9.04 -6.01
CA ARG A 400 21.38 10.19 -6.92
C ARG A 400 20.15 11.10 -6.89
N ALA A 401 18.95 10.53 -7.00
CA ALA A 401 17.71 11.30 -6.96
C ALA A 401 17.50 11.99 -5.60
N ILE A 402 17.85 11.32 -4.50
CA ILE A 402 17.82 11.89 -3.14
C ILE A 402 18.79 13.08 -3.03
N ALA A 403 20.01 12.95 -3.55
CA ALA A 403 21.00 14.03 -3.55
C ALA A 403 20.54 15.24 -4.39
N GLU A 404 19.93 15.00 -5.56
CA GLU A 404 19.34 16.05 -6.39
C GLU A 404 18.20 16.78 -5.65
N LEU A 405 17.34 16.04 -4.95
CA LEU A 405 16.25 16.61 -4.17
C LEU A 405 16.75 17.47 -2.99
N ARG A 406 17.83 17.04 -2.33
CA ARG A 406 18.51 17.84 -1.30
C ARG A 406 19.03 19.15 -1.89
N ALA A 407 19.79 19.10 -2.98
CA ALA A 407 20.32 20.29 -3.63
C ALA A 407 19.21 21.28 -4.04
N LYS A 408 18.09 20.79 -4.58
CA LYS A 408 16.91 21.62 -4.90
C LYS A 408 16.27 22.24 -3.66
N THR A 409 16.32 21.54 -2.53
CA THR A 409 15.79 22.04 -1.25
C THR A 409 16.70 23.09 -0.64
N ASP A 410 18.02 22.87 -0.68
CA ASP A 410 19.00 23.81 -0.15
C ASP A 410 18.97 25.14 -0.95
N ALA A 411 18.97 25.06 -2.28
CA ALA A 411 18.86 26.24 -3.15
C ALA A 411 17.59 27.07 -2.88
N LEU A 412 16.48 26.42 -2.53
CA LEU A 412 15.21 27.06 -2.20
C LEU A 412 15.25 27.80 -0.85
N VAL A 413 16.04 27.30 0.11
CA VAL A 413 16.25 27.93 1.41
C VAL A 413 17.22 29.11 1.28
N GLU A 414 18.30 28.94 0.49
CA GLU A 414 19.29 29.98 0.21
C GLU A 414 18.71 31.19 -0.54
N SER A 415 17.85 30.94 -1.54
CA SER A 415 17.21 32.02 -2.32
C SER A 415 16.30 32.92 -1.48
N ARG A 416 15.96 32.51 -0.25
CA ARG A 416 15.11 33.27 0.69
C ARG A 416 15.89 33.96 1.81
N THR A 417 17.07 33.45 2.11
CA THR A 417 17.98 34.03 3.12
C THR A 417 18.89 35.11 2.53
N THR A 418 19.05 35.12 1.21
CA THR A 418 19.75 36.20 0.50
C THR A 418 18.84 37.44 0.44
N PRO A 419 19.22 38.60 1.01
CA PRO A 419 18.47 39.83 0.82
C PRO A 419 18.46 40.16 -0.67
N GLN A 420 17.28 40.21 -1.29
CA GLN A 420 17.15 40.79 -2.62
C GLN A 420 17.63 42.24 -2.51
N VAL A 421 18.83 42.52 -3.02
CA VAL A 421 19.25 43.89 -3.30
C VAL A 421 18.26 44.40 -4.33
N ALA A 422 17.24 45.12 -3.86
CA ALA A 422 16.31 45.83 -4.71
C ALA A 422 17.11 46.94 -5.42
N THR A 423 17.74 46.61 -6.55
CA THR A 423 18.06 47.63 -7.54
C THR A 423 16.74 48.14 -8.10
N ARG A 424 16.16 49.13 -7.41
CA ARG A 424 15.14 50.03 -7.94
C ARG A 424 15.78 50.82 -9.07
N ASN A 425 15.88 50.21 -10.25
CA ASN A 425 15.82 50.98 -11.49
C ASN A 425 14.34 51.09 -11.84
N LEU A 426 13.67 52.05 -11.20
CA LEU A 426 12.36 52.49 -11.67
C LEU A 426 12.58 53.18 -13.03
N PRO A 427 11.83 52.84 -14.08
CA PRO A 427 11.84 53.63 -15.30
C PRO A 427 11.31 55.03 -14.97
N GLU A 428 12.03 56.09 -15.38
CA GLU A 428 11.52 57.45 -15.32
C GLU A 428 10.26 57.54 -16.21
N TRP A 429 9.11 57.73 -15.57
CA TRP A 429 7.89 58.10 -16.27
C TRP A 429 7.91 59.61 -16.56
N PRO A 430 7.53 60.05 -17.78
CA PRO A 430 7.54 61.47 -18.13
C PRO A 430 6.48 62.21 -17.34
N ARG A 431 6.86 63.34 -16.73
CA ARG A 431 5.91 64.26 -16.11
C ARG A 431 5.22 65.11 -17.17
N GLY A 432 3.92 64.87 -17.34
CA GLY A 432 2.92 65.91 -17.63
C GLY A 432 2.80 66.41 -19.06
N GLY A 433 1.60 66.26 -19.63
CA GLY A 433 1.16 66.98 -20.82
C GLY A 433 -0.13 66.40 -21.37
N ALA A 434 -1.26 67.01 -21.02
CA ALA A 434 -2.59 66.62 -21.45
C ALA A 434 -2.76 66.66 -22.98
N LEU A 435 -3.54 65.73 -23.52
CA LEU A 435 -4.54 66.05 -24.55
C LEU A 435 -5.56 64.91 -24.71
N LEU A 436 -6.82 65.35 -24.63
CA LEU A 436 -8.05 64.68 -25.06
C LEU A 436 -7.90 64.08 -26.47
N ASP A 437 -8.43 62.89 -26.71
CA ASP A 437 -9.68 62.67 -27.47
C ASP A 437 -9.82 61.22 -27.96
N SER A 438 -11.07 60.73 -27.79
CA SER A 438 -11.83 59.78 -28.62
C SER A 438 -11.35 58.34 -28.90
N PHE A 439 -12.35 57.55 -29.32
CA PHE A 439 -12.39 56.16 -29.85
C PHE A 439 -12.79 55.10 -28.83
N GLU A 440 -14.10 54.85 -28.67
CA GLU A 440 -15.01 54.04 -29.51
C GLU A 440 -14.70 52.53 -29.48
N PHE A 441 -15.75 51.80 -29.12
CA PHE A 441 -15.87 50.36 -29.12
C PHE A 441 -15.96 49.82 -30.55
N ASP A 442 -15.27 48.71 -30.81
CA ASP A 442 -15.80 47.53 -31.49
C ASP A 442 -15.21 46.27 -30.84
#